data_AF-A0A699W7Z9-F1
#
_entry.id   AF-A0A699W7Z9-F1
#
_cell.length_a   1.000
_cell.length_b   1.000
_cell.length_c   1.000
_cell.angle_alpha   90.00
_cell.angle_beta   90.00
_cell.angle_gamma   90.00
#
_symmetry.space_group_name_H-M   'P 1'
#
loop_
_entity.id
_entity.type
_entity.pdbx_description
1 polymer ?
#
loop_
_entity_poly.entity_id
_entity_poly.type
_entity_poly.pdbx_seq_one_letter_code
_entity_poly.pdbx_strand_id
1 'polypeptide(L)'
;AAMTAVPLPKRLIINCDDFGWDEPATQAILELGAAGQVSSTTVMANFASAAELRELAQLASPTLSVGLHLTLNAGQPLSAASQVPSLVNADGQFYSSSQLWQRFLQGKVRRTELRLEIAAQLRHLAAAGLDLTHADSHQHLHQYPLLGPTL
;
A
#
# COMPACT_ATOMS: atom_id res chain seq x y z
N ALA A 1 43.09 4.18 -27.41
CA ALA A 1 42.26 5.17 -26.69
C ALA A 1 41.29 4.39 -25.81
N ALA A 2 41.34 4.57 -24.49
CA ALA A 2 40.39 3.92 -23.58
C ALA A 2 39.05 4.64 -23.71
N MET A 3 37.99 3.91 -24.08
CA MET A 3 36.63 4.44 -24.06
C MET A 3 36.24 4.64 -22.59
N THR A 4 36.19 5.90 -22.15
CA THR A 4 35.60 6.28 -20.86
C THR A 4 34.12 5.90 -20.89
N ALA A 5 33.71 4.94 -20.06
CA ALA A 5 32.31 4.59 -19.91
C ALA A 5 31.53 5.83 -19.44
N VAL A 6 30.56 6.28 -20.24
CA VAL A 6 29.61 7.31 -19.80
C VAL A 6 28.78 6.68 -18.67
N PRO A 7 28.76 7.25 -17.46
CA PRO A 7 27.95 6.71 -16.37
C PRO A 7 26.49 6.70 -16.80
N LEU A 8 25.81 5.57 -16.63
CA LEU A 8 24.37 5.52 -16.84
C LEU A 8 23.69 6.56 -15.93
N PRO A 9 22.67 7.27 -16.42
CA PRO A 9 21.97 8.27 -15.63
C PRO A 9 21.36 7.61 -14.38
N LYS A 10 21.56 8.23 -13.21
CA LYS A 10 20.93 7.79 -11.97
C LYS A 10 19.42 8.03 -12.06
N ARG A 11 18.63 7.05 -11.63
CA ARG A 11 17.17 7.16 -11.51
C ARG A 11 16.81 7.33 -10.04
N LEU A 12 15.90 8.26 -9.75
CA LEU A 12 15.37 8.52 -8.41
C LEU A 12 13.85 8.42 -8.48
N ILE A 13 13.27 7.67 -7.54
CA ILE A 13 11.83 7.64 -7.29
C ILE A 13 11.62 8.31 -5.94
N ILE A 14 10.77 9.33 -5.91
CA ILE A 14 10.29 9.96 -4.68
C ILE A 14 8.86 9.44 -4.48
N ASN A 15 8.69 8.52 -3.52
CA ASN A 15 7.40 7.97 -3.15
C ASN A 15 6.86 8.66 -1.90
N CYS A 16 5.60 9.05 -1.94
CA CYS A 16 4.85 9.38 -0.74
C CYS A 16 4.00 8.19 -0.30
N ASP A 17 4.31 7.66 0.87
CA ASP A 17 3.55 6.60 1.53
C ASP A 17 2.24 7.17 2.12
N ASP A 18 1.36 6.26 2.55
CA ASP A 18 0.18 6.58 3.37
C ASP A 18 -0.91 7.46 2.72
N PHE A 19 -1.05 7.46 1.39
CA PHE A 19 -2.20 8.11 0.75
C PHE A 19 -3.51 7.47 1.26
N GLY A 20 -4.41 8.30 1.79
CA GLY A 20 -5.66 7.90 2.41
C GLY A 20 -5.62 7.80 3.93
N TRP A 21 -4.45 7.86 4.60
CA TRP A 21 -4.35 7.71 6.06
C TRP A 21 -5.17 8.75 6.84
N ASP A 22 -4.99 10.03 6.50
CA ASP A 22 -5.78 11.14 7.00
C ASP A 22 -5.89 12.25 5.93
N GLU A 23 -6.79 13.20 6.18
CA GLU A 23 -7.06 14.31 5.26
C GLU A 23 -5.81 15.18 5.03
N PRO A 24 -5.05 15.64 6.05
CA PRO A 24 -3.85 16.43 5.83
C PRO A 24 -2.78 15.73 4.98
N ALA A 25 -2.48 14.46 5.26
CA ALA A 25 -1.49 13.70 4.49
C ALA A 25 -1.96 13.51 3.05
N THR A 26 -3.22 13.12 2.86
CA THR A 26 -3.78 12.89 1.53
C THR A 26 -3.75 14.17 0.68
N GLN A 27 -4.16 15.31 1.24
CA GLN A 27 -4.11 16.60 0.55
C GLN A 27 -2.67 17.00 0.20
N ALA A 28 -1.71 16.84 1.12
CA ALA A 28 -0.32 17.14 0.84
C ALA A 28 0.24 16.29 -0.32
N ILE A 29 -0.14 15.01 -0.40
CA ILE A 29 0.30 14.13 -1.49
C ILE A 29 -0.32 14.56 -2.83
N LEU A 30 -1.61 14.91 -2.85
CA LEU A 30 -2.28 15.43 -4.05
C LEU A 30 -1.61 16.71 -4.54
N GLU A 31 -1.33 17.65 -3.64
CA GLU A 31 -0.63 18.91 -3.94
C GLU A 31 0.78 18.67 -4.51
N LEU A 32 1.56 17.80 -3.87
CA LEU A 32 2.90 17.44 -4.31
C LEU A 32 2.88 16.73 -5.67
N GLY A 33 1.91 15.83 -5.89
CA GLY A 33 1.72 15.12 -7.15
C GLY A 33 1.33 16.07 -8.28
N ALA A 34 0.37 16.96 -8.05
CA ALA A 34 -0.06 17.97 -9.01
C ALA A 34 1.06 18.98 -9.35
N ALA A 35 1.92 19.30 -8.39
CA ALA A 35 3.08 20.15 -8.59
C ALA A 35 4.28 19.44 -9.25
N GLY A 36 4.20 18.13 -9.48
CA GLY A 36 5.29 17.33 -10.07
C GLY A 36 6.52 17.17 -9.16
N GLN A 37 6.34 17.33 -7.85
CA GLN A 37 7.43 17.27 -6.85
C GLN A 37 7.73 15.85 -6.39
N VAL A 38 6.79 14.92 -6.61
CA VAL A 38 6.93 13.50 -6.33
C VAL A 38 6.65 12.70 -7.60
N SER A 39 7.30 11.56 -7.73
CA SER A 39 7.15 10.69 -8.90
C SER A 39 6.27 9.48 -8.64
N SER A 40 5.89 9.25 -7.38
CA SER A 40 5.17 8.06 -6.94
C SER A 40 4.39 8.31 -5.66
N THR A 41 3.29 7.58 -5.47
CA THR A 41 2.61 7.42 -4.19
C THR A 41 2.00 6.03 -4.06
N THR A 42 1.82 5.57 -2.82
CA THR A 42 1.20 4.28 -2.50
C THR A 42 -0.06 4.49 -1.64
N VAL A 43 -1.12 3.76 -1.97
CA VAL A 43 -2.47 3.99 -1.43
C VAL A 43 -2.86 2.95 -0.39
N MET A 44 -3.32 3.41 0.77
CA MET A 44 -3.95 2.59 1.80
C MET A 44 -5.42 2.35 1.45
N ALA A 45 -5.68 1.25 0.73
CA ALA A 45 -6.97 0.99 0.09
C ALA A 45 -8.18 0.97 1.05
N ASN A 46 -7.98 0.63 2.32
CA ASN A 46 -9.04 0.55 3.32
C ASN A 46 -9.33 1.88 4.05
N PHE A 47 -8.49 2.91 3.84
CA PHE A 47 -8.69 4.24 4.42
C PHE A 47 -9.09 5.28 3.36
N ALA A 48 -8.56 5.18 2.15
CA ALA A 48 -8.83 6.14 1.09
C ALA A 48 -10.32 6.15 0.68
N SER A 49 -10.92 7.34 0.70
CA SER A 49 -12.30 7.54 0.26
C SER A 49 -12.42 7.48 -1.27
N ALA A 50 -13.63 7.19 -1.74
CA ALA A 50 -13.92 7.19 -3.18
C ALA A 50 -13.69 8.56 -3.86
N ALA A 51 -13.73 9.67 -3.12
CA ALA A 51 -13.42 10.99 -3.66
C ALA A 51 -11.92 11.15 -3.88
N GLU A 52 -11.12 10.85 -2.84
CA GLU A 52 -9.65 10.92 -2.90
C GLU A 52 -9.09 9.99 -3.99
N LEU A 53 -9.63 8.78 -4.12
CA LEU A 53 -9.21 7.85 -5.17
C LEU A 53 -9.48 8.38 -6.58
N ARG A 54 -10.62 9.08 -6.78
CA ARG A 54 -10.93 9.71 -8.08
C ARG A 54 -10.00 10.87 -8.39
N GLU A 55 -9.68 11.69 -7.40
CA GLU A 55 -8.73 12.80 -7.56
C GLU A 55 -7.33 12.26 -7.91
N LEU A 56 -6.86 11.25 -7.19
CA LEU A 56 -5.59 10.61 -7.49
C LEU A 56 -5.56 9.97 -8.87
N ALA A 57 -6.65 9.32 -9.30
CA ALA A 57 -6.75 8.72 -10.63
C ALA A 57 -6.62 9.76 -11.76
N GLN A 58 -7.04 11.02 -11.53
CA GLN A 58 -6.86 12.11 -12.50
C GLN A 58 -5.41 12.60 -12.58
N LEU A 59 -4.63 12.48 -11.51
CA LEU A 59 -3.22 12.86 -11.46
C LEU A 59 -2.28 11.74 -11.94
N ALA A 60 -2.73 10.48 -11.83
CA ALA A 60 -1.99 9.31 -12.29
C ALA A 60 -1.58 9.47 -13.76
N SER A 61 -0.28 9.36 -14.02
CA SER A 61 0.31 9.68 -15.31
C SER A 61 1.67 9.01 -15.45
N PRO A 62 2.31 9.02 -16.64
CA PRO A 62 3.67 8.49 -16.80
C PRO A 62 4.73 9.13 -15.86
N THR A 63 4.44 10.30 -15.29
CA THR A 63 5.31 11.01 -14.34
C THR A 63 4.91 10.84 -12.88
N LEU A 64 3.69 10.36 -12.59
CA LEU A 64 3.22 10.05 -11.24
C LEU A 64 2.68 8.63 -11.19
N SER A 65 3.51 7.71 -10.70
CA SER A 65 3.13 6.31 -10.48
C SER A 65 2.24 6.17 -9.25
N VAL A 66 1.28 5.25 -9.32
CA VAL A 66 0.43 4.90 -8.17
C VAL A 66 0.61 3.43 -7.85
N GLY A 67 0.79 3.12 -6.57
CA GLY A 67 0.97 1.76 -6.07
C GLY A 67 0.02 1.41 -4.92
N LEU A 68 0.01 0.14 -4.55
CA LEU A 68 -0.67 -0.33 -3.33
C LEU A 68 0.24 -0.12 -2.12
N HIS A 69 -0.23 0.62 -1.11
CA HIS A 69 0.35 0.59 0.22
C HIS A 69 -0.33 -0.51 1.03
N LEU A 70 0.22 -1.73 0.95
CA LEU A 70 -0.42 -2.89 1.56
C LEU A 70 -0.59 -2.68 3.06
N THR A 71 -1.84 -2.69 3.51
CA THR A 71 -2.21 -2.38 4.90
C THR A 71 -2.86 -3.60 5.54
N LEU A 72 -2.21 -4.19 6.53
CA LEU A 72 -2.70 -5.38 7.24
C LEU A 72 -2.70 -5.20 8.77
N ASN A 73 -2.45 -3.97 9.22
CA ASN A 73 -2.14 -3.64 10.60
C ASN A 73 -2.83 -2.38 11.13
N ALA A 74 -3.69 -1.75 10.32
CA ALA A 74 -4.40 -0.54 10.69
C ALA A 74 -5.78 -0.49 10.01
N GLY A 75 -6.79 -0.07 10.77
CA GLY A 75 -8.17 0.06 10.28
C GLY A 75 -8.90 -1.29 10.16
N GLN A 76 -10.03 -1.26 9.45
CA GLN A 76 -10.80 -2.47 9.13
C GLN A 76 -10.31 -3.07 7.80
N PRO A 77 -10.38 -4.40 7.63
CA PRO A 77 -10.14 -5.02 6.32
C PRO A 77 -11.23 -4.64 5.31
N LEU A 78 -10.91 -4.74 4.03
CA LEU A 78 -11.92 -4.65 2.97
C LEU A 78 -12.69 -5.97 2.80
N SER A 79 -12.07 -7.10 3.14
CA SER A 79 -12.77 -8.38 3.28
C SER A 79 -13.68 -8.38 4.50
N ALA A 80 -14.76 -9.16 4.48
CA ALA A 80 -15.57 -9.34 5.69
C ALA A 80 -14.70 -9.92 6.81
N ALA A 81 -14.77 -9.35 8.03
CA ALA A 81 -13.99 -9.81 9.18
C ALA A 81 -14.15 -11.32 9.46
N SER A 82 -15.33 -11.88 9.20
CA SER A 82 -15.63 -13.31 9.32
C SER A 82 -14.86 -14.20 8.32
N GLN A 83 -14.37 -13.64 7.22
CA GLN A 83 -13.57 -14.35 6.21
C GLN A 83 -12.07 -14.25 6.47
N VAL A 84 -11.64 -13.29 7.29
CA VAL A 84 -10.22 -13.07 7.66
C VAL A 84 -9.98 -13.08 9.18
N PRO A 85 -10.58 -14.00 9.97
CA PRO A 85 -10.54 -13.98 11.43
C PRO A 85 -9.13 -14.13 12.04
N SER A 86 -8.14 -14.57 11.27
CA SER A 86 -6.75 -14.63 11.73
C SER A 86 -6.05 -13.27 11.75
N LEU A 87 -6.54 -12.30 10.97
CA LEU A 87 -5.95 -10.97 10.75
C LEU A 87 -6.57 -9.88 11.61
N VAL A 88 -7.77 -10.12 12.17
CA VAL A 88 -8.55 -9.12 12.91
C VAL A 88 -8.79 -9.48 14.37
N ASN A 89 -8.96 -8.46 15.20
CA ASN A 89 -9.34 -8.57 16.60
C ASN A 89 -10.86 -8.76 16.76
N ALA A 90 -11.34 -8.77 18.02
CA ALA A 90 -12.76 -8.97 18.33
C ALA A 90 -13.68 -7.84 17.81
N ASP A 91 -13.12 -6.65 17.57
CA ASP A 91 -13.84 -5.49 17.03
C ASP A 91 -13.81 -5.45 15.50
N GLY A 92 -13.25 -6.49 14.85
CA GLY A 92 -13.13 -6.57 13.39
C GLY A 92 -12.06 -5.66 12.81
N GLN A 93 -11.17 -5.09 13.62
CA GLN A 93 -10.03 -4.28 13.18
C GLN A 93 -8.78 -5.14 13.00
N PHE A 94 -7.89 -4.77 12.09
CA PHE A 94 -6.59 -5.41 11.98
C PHE A 94 -5.82 -5.37 13.31
N TYR A 95 -5.04 -6.42 13.57
CA TYR A 95 -4.07 -6.42 14.65
C TYR A 95 -2.97 -5.39 14.40
N SER A 96 -2.42 -4.77 15.44
CA SER A 96 -1.23 -3.93 15.28
C SER A 96 -0.03 -4.73 14.73
N SER A 97 0.99 -4.07 14.19
CA SER A 97 2.18 -4.73 13.63
C SER A 97 2.82 -5.73 14.60
N SER A 98 2.92 -5.37 15.89
CA SER A 98 3.48 -6.24 16.92
C SER A 98 2.59 -7.46 17.20
N GLN A 99 1.28 -7.27 17.26
CA GLN A 99 0.31 -8.35 17.46
C GLN A 99 0.27 -9.30 16.25
N LEU A 100 0.23 -8.75 15.02
CA LEU A 100 0.23 -9.53 13.79
C LEU A 100 1.51 -10.37 13.69
N TRP A 101 2.67 -9.78 14.02
CA TRP A 101 3.94 -10.50 14.05
C TRP A 101 3.96 -11.64 15.08
N GLN A 102 3.52 -11.37 16.31
CA GLN A 102 3.41 -12.41 17.34
C GLN A 102 2.50 -13.56 16.91
N ARG A 103 1.34 -13.23 16.31
CA ARG A 103 0.41 -14.23 15.79
C ARG A 103 1.01 -15.03 14.65
N PHE A 104 1.77 -14.37 13.77
CA PHE A 104 2.48 -15.03 12.69
C PHE A 104 3.50 -16.04 13.25
N LEU A 105 4.34 -15.65 14.21
CA LEU A 105 5.30 -16.54 14.87
C LEU A 105 4.64 -17.73 15.58
N GLN A 106 3.41 -17.54 16.07
CA GLN A 106 2.60 -18.60 16.68
C GLN A 106 1.87 -19.48 15.65
N GLY A 107 2.06 -19.26 14.34
CA GLY A 107 1.37 -19.98 13.28
C GLY A 107 -0.14 -19.69 13.20
N LYS A 108 -0.61 -18.59 13.80
CA LYS A 108 -2.03 -18.24 13.87
C LYS A 108 -2.52 -17.46 12.65
N VAL A 109 -1.62 -16.91 11.85
CA VAL A 109 -1.95 -16.15 10.62
C VAL A 109 -2.15 -17.12 9.47
N ARG A 110 -3.32 -17.07 8.83
CA ARG A 110 -3.65 -17.97 7.71
C ARG A 110 -3.30 -17.31 6.38
N ARG A 111 -2.46 -17.96 5.58
CA ARG A 111 -2.00 -17.45 4.28
C ARG A 111 -3.14 -17.22 3.28
N THR A 112 -4.18 -18.04 3.34
CA THR A 112 -5.38 -17.88 2.50
C THR A 112 -6.13 -16.59 2.81
N GLU A 113 -6.17 -16.19 4.09
CA GLU A 113 -6.83 -14.96 4.54
C GLU A 113 -6.01 -13.72 4.16
N LEU A 114 -4.68 -13.79 4.26
CA LEU A 114 -3.79 -12.75 3.72
C LEU A 114 -4.04 -12.51 2.23
N ARG A 115 -4.02 -13.58 1.42
CA ARG A 115 -4.28 -13.49 -0.03
C ARG A 115 -5.66 -12.94 -0.35
N LEU A 116 -6.67 -13.34 0.43
CA LEU A 116 -8.03 -12.84 0.26
C LEU A 116 -8.07 -11.32 0.44
N GLU A 117 -7.44 -10.82 1.50
CA GLU A 117 -7.41 -9.40 1.82
C GLU A 117 -6.56 -8.58 0.84
N ILE A 118 -5.35 -9.06 0.50
CA ILE A 118 -4.50 -8.42 -0.52
C ILE A 118 -5.27 -8.29 -1.83
N ALA A 119 -5.95 -9.36 -2.26
CA ALA A 119 -6.77 -9.33 -3.46
C ALA A 119 -7.97 -8.38 -3.33
N ALA A 120 -8.54 -8.21 -2.14
CA ALA A 120 -9.62 -7.25 -1.91
C ALA A 120 -9.13 -5.81 -2.05
N GLN A 121 -7.95 -5.48 -1.49
CA GLN A 121 -7.32 -4.17 -1.62
C GLN A 121 -6.96 -3.84 -3.07
N LEU A 122 -6.33 -4.76 -3.79
CA LEU A 122 -6.03 -4.60 -5.22
C LEU A 122 -7.31 -4.38 -6.05
N ARG A 123 -8.35 -5.19 -5.81
CA ARG A 123 -9.64 -5.05 -6.52
C ARG A 123 -10.32 -3.72 -6.22
N HIS A 124 -10.24 -3.24 -4.99
CA HIS A 124 -10.85 -1.97 -4.59
C HIS A 124 -10.20 -0.79 -5.32
N LEU A 125 -8.86 -0.73 -5.34
CA LEU A 125 -8.13 0.32 -6.05
C LEU A 125 -8.32 0.24 -7.57
N ALA A 126 -8.28 -0.97 -8.15
CA ALA A 126 -8.53 -1.15 -9.58
C ALA A 126 -9.96 -0.73 -9.97
N ALA A 127 -10.97 -1.02 -9.13
CA ALA A 127 -12.35 -0.58 -9.37
C ALA A 127 -12.50 0.95 -9.28
N ALA A 128 -11.60 1.64 -8.60
CA ALA A 128 -11.54 3.11 -8.56
C ALA A 128 -10.84 3.71 -9.80
N GLY A 129 -10.35 2.88 -10.73
CA GLY A 129 -9.70 3.33 -11.97
C GLY A 129 -8.20 3.57 -11.84
N LEU A 130 -7.57 3.10 -10.76
CA LEU A 130 -6.11 3.21 -10.59
C LEU A 130 -5.38 2.08 -11.34
N ASP A 131 -4.45 2.46 -12.21
CA ASP A 131 -3.50 1.54 -12.84
C ASP A 131 -2.28 1.36 -11.94
N LEU A 132 -2.32 0.35 -11.08
CA LEU A 132 -1.30 0.12 -10.07
C LEU A 132 0.01 -0.38 -10.70
N THR A 133 1.12 0.32 -10.46
CA THR A 133 2.42 0.00 -11.07
C THR A 133 3.38 -0.75 -10.13
N HIS A 134 3.14 -0.69 -8.83
CA HIS A 134 4.00 -1.27 -7.80
C HIS A 134 3.23 -1.46 -6.48
N ALA A 135 3.90 -2.06 -5.50
CA ALA A 135 3.38 -2.18 -4.14
C ALA A 135 4.52 -2.11 -3.14
N ASP A 136 4.20 -1.59 -1.96
CA ASP A 136 4.99 -1.64 -0.72
C ASP A 136 4.04 -1.96 0.44
N SER A 137 4.39 -1.64 1.70
CA SER A 137 3.49 -1.92 2.82
C SER A 137 3.66 -0.96 3.99
N HIS A 138 2.56 -0.66 4.67
CA HIS A 138 2.54 0.16 5.87
C HIS A 138 3.43 -0.43 6.96
N GLN A 139 4.31 0.42 7.52
CA GLN A 139 5.32 0.04 8.53
C GLN A 139 6.24 -1.11 8.11
N HIS A 140 6.50 -1.25 6.80
CA HIS A 140 7.42 -2.24 6.22
C HIS A 140 7.12 -3.71 6.60
N LEU A 141 5.84 -4.08 6.77
CA LEU A 141 5.43 -5.47 7.00
C LEU A 141 6.02 -6.45 5.96
N HIS A 142 6.19 -6.04 4.70
CA HIS A 142 6.82 -6.85 3.65
C HIS A 142 8.29 -7.20 3.94
N GLN A 143 8.99 -6.49 4.83
CA GLN A 143 10.39 -6.76 5.18
C GLN A 143 10.53 -7.76 6.33
N TYR A 144 9.44 -8.11 7.01
CA TYR A 144 9.51 -9.07 8.10
C TYR A 144 9.88 -10.45 7.54
N PRO A 145 11.00 -11.08 7.98
CA PRO A 145 11.63 -12.19 7.25
C PRO A 145 10.73 -13.37 6.88
N LEU A 146 9.68 -13.60 7.68
CA LEU A 146 8.75 -14.70 7.46
C LEU A 146 7.42 -14.27 6.82
N LEU A 147 7.05 -12.99 6.93
CA LEU A 147 5.84 -12.44 6.32
C LEU A 147 6.09 -12.03 4.87
N GLY A 148 7.23 -11.41 4.56
CA GLY A 148 7.58 -10.91 3.23
C GLY A 148 7.38 -11.92 2.11
N PRO A 149 7.90 -13.16 2.19
CA PRO A 149 7.69 -14.18 1.16
C PRO A 149 6.23 -14.65 0.98
N THR A 150 5.33 -14.24 1.87
CA THR A 150 3.90 -14.62 1.88
C THR A 150 2.99 -13.51 1.36
N LEU A 151 3.46 -12.25 1.39
CA LEU A 151 2.78 -11.07 0.87
C LEU A 151 3.12 -10.89 -0.62
#